data_AF-A0A370CJ58-F1
#
_entry.id   AF-A0A370CJ58-F1
#
_cell.length_a   1.000
_cell.length_b   1.000
_cell.length_c   1.000
_cell.angle_alpha   90.00
_cell.angle_beta   90.00
_cell.angle_gamma   90.00
#
_symmetry.space_group_name_H-M   'P 1'
#
loop_
_entity.id
_entity.type
_entity.pdbx_description
1 polymer ?
#
loop_
_entity_poly.entity_id
_entity_poly.type
_entity_poly.pdbx_seq_one_letter_code
_entity_poly.pdbx_strand_id
1 'polypeptide(L)' 'MWNIPEQIRYQLIAQYRDNILMVNILGEGLYFMRTAHQIFTTPKLINGFSQEEAALIGYIVGAESK' A
#
# COMPACT_ATOMS: atom_id res chain seq x y z
N MET A 1 16.66 4.67 25.28
CA MET A 1 15.90 5.12 24.10
C MET A 1 15.25 3.89 23.50
N TRP A 2 13.93 3.82 23.44
CA TRP A 2 13.25 2.74 22.74
C TRP A 2 13.43 3.02 21.24
N ASN A 3 14.19 2.18 20.54
CA ASN A 3 14.25 2.23 19.08
C ASN A 3 12.86 1.82 18.57
N ILE A 4 12.04 2.81 18.23
CA ILE A 4 10.85 2.55 17.43
C ILE A 4 11.39 2.05 16.09
N PRO A 5 11.08 0.82 15.66
CA PRO A 5 11.53 0.33 14.37
C PRO A 5 11.11 1.32 13.30
N GLU A 6 12.07 1.71 12.45
CA GLU A 6 11.80 2.64 11.37
C GLU A 6 10.67 2.07 10.51
N GLN A 7 9.60 2.82 10.39
CA GLN A 7 8.42 2.35 9.69
C GLN A 7 8.74 2.27 8.20
N ILE A 8 8.59 1.08 7.60
CA ILE A 8 8.76 0.90 6.16
C ILE A 8 7.75 1.79 5.43
N ARG A 9 8.24 2.58 4.48
CA ARG A 9 7.44 3.51 3.67
C ARG A 9 7.24 2.96 2.27
N TYR A 10 6.04 3.15 1.76
CA TYR A 10 5.63 2.66 0.45
C TYR A 10 5.19 3.81 -0.44
N GLN A 11 5.23 3.57 -1.75
CA GLN A 11 4.67 4.46 -2.75
C GLN A 11 3.94 3.63 -3.80
N LEU A 12 2.73 4.05 -4.17
CA LEU A 12 1.98 3.46 -5.25
C LEU A 12 2.55 3.92 -6.60
N ILE A 13 2.90 2.96 -7.45
CA ILE A 13 3.52 3.24 -8.76
C ILE A 13 2.52 3.06 -9.89
N ALA A 14 1.68 2.03 -9.82
CA ALA A 14 0.70 1.73 -10.86
C ALA A 14 -0.44 0.86 -10.33
N GLN A 15 -1.59 0.96 -11.00
CA GLN A 15 -2.73 0.05 -10.84
C GLN A 15 -2.95 -0.72 -12.15
N TYR A 16 -3.18 -2.01 -12.03
CA TYR A 16 -3.44 -2.93 -13.13
C TYR A 16 -4.87 -3.49 -13.05
N ARG A 17 -5.20 -4.41 -13.96
CA ARG A 17 -6.45 -5.19 -13.90
C ARG A 17 -6.56 -5.94 -12.57
N ASP A 18 -7.79 -6.26 -12.19
CA ASP A 18 -8.12 -6.93 -10.92
C ASP A 18 -7.60 -6.17 -9.69
N ASN A 19 -7.45 -4.84 -9.84
CA ASN A 19 -6.96 -3.92 -8.82
C ASN A 19 -5.66 -4.36 -8.16
N ILE A 20 -4.79 -5.00 -8.93
CA ILE A 20 -3.41 -5.28 -8.55
C ILE A 20 -2.66 -3.96 -8.56
N LEU A 21 -2.02 -3.64 -7.44
CA LEU A 21 -1.23 -2.44 -7.23
C LEU A 21 0.24 -2.82 -7.23
N MET A 22 1.04 -2.10 -8.02
CA MET A 22 2.50 -2.15 -7.92
C MET A 22 2.97 -1.09 -6.94
N VAL A 23 3.73 -1.56 -5.95
CA VAL A 23 4.17 -0.78 -4.81
C VAL A 23 5.69 -0.77 -4.77
N ASN A 24 6.26 0.42 -4.65
CA ASN A 24 7.67 0.63 -4.37
C ASN A 24 7.91 0.66 -2.86
N ILE A 25 8.99 0.03 -2.41
CA ILE A 25 9.50 0.17 -1.05
C ILE A 25 10.55 1.28 -1.06
N LEU A 26 10.21 2.41 -0.44
CA LEU A 26 11.07 3.59 -0.47
C LEU A 26 12.40 3.31 0.24
N GLY A 27 13.50 3.70 -0.39
CA GLY A 27 14.86 3.51 0.15
C GLY A 27 15.48 2.13 -0.15
N GLU A 28 14.68 1.15 -0.55
CA GLU A 28 15.16 -0.24 -0.73
C GLU A 28 15.39 -0.62 -2.20
N GLY A 29 14.84 0.14 -3.16
CA GLY A 29 14.91 -0.21 -4.59
C GLY A 29 14.15 -1.51 -4.94
N LEU A 30 13.25 -1.94 -4.06
CA LEU A 30 12.45 -3.14 -4.17
C LEU A 30 10.99 -2.80 -4.48
N TYR A 31 10.34 -3.69 -5.22
CA TYR A 31 8.94 -3.54 -5.60
C TYR A 31 8.18 -4.83 -5.33
N PHE A 32 6.88 -4.70 -5.05
CA PHE A 32 5.99 -5.84 -4.97
C PHE A 32 4.62 -5.52 -5.59
N MET A 33 3.85 -6.58 -5.85
CA MET A 33 2.49 -6.47 -6.37
C MET A 33 1.51 -7.20 -5.45
N ARG A 34 0.42 -6.52 -5.08
CA ARG A 34 -0.68 -7.05 -4.26
C ARG A 34 -1.99 -6.41 -4.67
N THR A 35 -3.11 -7.08 -4.41
CA THR A 35 -4.42 -6.45 -4.64
C THR A 35 -4.64 -5.30 -3.64
N ALA A 36 -5.43 -4.31 -4.03
CA ALA A 36 -5.85 -3.23 -3.13
C ALA A 36 -6.45 -3.79 -1.83
N HIS A 37 -7.27 -4.85 -1.92
CA HIS A 37 -7.86 -5.52 -0.77
C HIS A 37 -6.82 -6.12 0.19
N GLN A 38 -5.80 -6.80 -0.34
CA GLN A 38 -4.71 -7.38 0.47
C GLN A 38 -3.90 -6.29 1.17
N ILE A 39 -3.65 -5.17 0.50
CA ILE A 39 -2.92 -4.04 1.09
C ILE A 39 -3.76 -3.40 2.20
N PHE A 40 -5.03 -3.11 1.92
CA PHE A 40 -5.95 -2.46 2.85
C PHE A 40 -6.17 -3.25 4.15
N THR A 41 -6.27 -4.58 4.05
CA THR A 41 -6.50 -5.47 5.19
C THR A 41 -5.23 -5.82 5.97
N THR A 42 -4.05 -5.37 5.53
CA THR A 42 -2.77 -5.62 6.19
C THR A 42 -2.24 -4.34 6.87
N PRO A 43 -2.38 -4.18 8.20
CA PRO A 43 -2.00 -2.94 8.91
C PRO A 43 -0.55 -2.49 8.67
N LYS A 44 0.38 -3.43 8.58
CA LYS A 44 1.81 -3.13 8.31
C LYS A 44 2.04 -2.53 6.93
N LEU A 45 1.19 -2.84 5.95
CA LEU A 45 1.28 -2.28 4.61
C LEU A 45 0.58 -0.93 4.56
N ILE A 46 -0.70 -0.87 4.93
CA ILE A 46 -1.50 0.36 4.79
C ILE A 46 -0.90 1.54 5.58
N ASN A 47 -0.32 1.29 6.75
CA ASN A 47 0.29 2.35 7.56
C ASN A 47 1.55 2.94 6.92
N GLY A 48 2.23 2.20 6.03
CA GLY A 48 3.46 2.67 5.38
C GLY A 48 3.24 3.59 4.19
N PHE A 49 2.01 3.73 3.69
CA PHE A 49 1.63 4.67 2.63
C PHE A 49 1.36 6.07 3.18
N SER A 50 1.30 7.07 2.30
CA SER A 50 0.75 8.38 2.69
C SER A 50 -0.75 8.29 2.99
N GLN A 51 -1.33 9.33 3.61
CA GLN A 51 -2.77 9.38 3.86
C GLN A 51 -3.57 9.39 2.55
N GLU A 52 -3.07 10.10 1.53
CA GLU A 52 -3.69 10.18 0.22
C GLU A 52 -3.69 8.82 -0.50
N GLU A 53 -2.57 8.11 -0.46
CA GLU A 53 -2.45 6.79 -1.06
C GLU A 53 -3.30 5.75 -0.32
N ALA A 54 -3.32 5.79 1.02
CA ALA A 54 -4.17 4.92 1.81
C ALA A 54 -5.67 5.15 1.51
N ALA A 55 -6.07 6.42 1.32
CA ALA A 55 -7.44 6.78 0.92
C ALA A 55 -7.77 6.25 -0.49
N LEU A 56 -6.84 6.38 -1.44
CA LEU A 56 -6.99 5.83 -2.80
C LEU A 56 -7.15 4.30 -2.77
N ILE A 57 -6.33 3.59 -1.99
CA ILE A 57 -6.42 2.14 -1.81
C ILE A 57 -7.80 1.78 -1.23
N GLY A 58 -8.26 2.50 -0.21
CA GLY A 58 -9.59 2.29 0.38
C GLY A 58 -10.73 2.53 -0.62
N TYR A 59 -10.63 3.54 -1.47
CA TYR A 59 -11.59 3.81 -2.54
C TYR A 59 -11.67 2.64 -3.54
N ILE A 60 -10.53 2.12 -3.98
CA ILE A 60 -10.45 0.99 -4.91
C ILE A 60 -11.15 -0.25 -4.31
N VAL A 61 -10.87 -0.58 -3.05
CA VAL A 61 -11.51 -1.70 -2.34
C VAL A 61 -13.03 -1.51 -2.23
N GLY A 62 -13.47 -0.28 -1.94
CA GLY A 62 -14.90 0.04 -1.87
C GLY A 62 -15.62 -0.05 -3.22
N ALA A 63 -14.92 0.21 -4.32
CA ALA A 63 -15.45 0.10 -5.67
C ALA A 63 -15.58 -1.36 -6.15
N GLU A 64 -14.70 -2.27 -5.70
CA GLU A 64 -14.78 -3.71 -5.99
C GLU A 64 -16.01 -4.40 -5.37
N SER A 65 -16.49 -3.88 -4.24
CA SER A 65 -17.56 -4.49 -3.46
C SER A 65 -18.97 -4.14 -3.98
N LYS A 66 -19.07 -3.46 -5.13
CA LYS A 66 -20.33 -2.97 -5.72
C LYS A 66 -20.67 -3.66 -7.04
#